data_AF-A0A6B2CSF4-F1
#
_entry.id   AF-A0A6B2CSF4-F1
#
_cell.length_a   1.000
_cell.length_b   1.000
_cell.length_c   1.000
_cell.angle_alpha   90.00
_cell.angle_beta   90.00
_cell.angle_gamma   90.00
#
_symmetry.space_group_name_H-M   'P 1'
#
loop_
_entity.id
_entity.type
_entity.pdbx_description
1 polymer ?
#
loop_
_entity_poly.entity_id
_entity_poly.type
_entity_poly.pdbx_seq_one_letter_code
_entity_poly.pdbx_strand_id
1 'polypeptide(L)'
;MMNDVAEKVLRLRDALETVESINNQLDELRKIFIVVLTVAVATLGIASILWYMWGITYPQLYDMWLIVITALIFFPLVYAARRLDKAAEVKGFYQDWGEKLKEGPPGVLAILESLDWDYVEYRVNRAKTLYPILLIIDEALWIAFLLIFVMPAYAILNGFLFNTIDTPALVGSVVLAVTIALAITWGEVVDTFKTLWSLDSLLWEIRWLYHEYRKLQT
;
A
#
# COMPACT_ATOMS: atom_id res chain seq x y z
N MET A 1 -32.81 3.95 -17.65
CA MET A 1 -32.91 4.44 -16.26
C MET A 1 -32.51 3.37 -15.25
N MET A 2 -33.16 2.20 -15.21
CA MET A 2 -32.82 1.16 -14.21
C MET A 2 -31.43 0.52 -14.40
N ASN A 3 -31.01 0.28 -15.65
CA ASN A 3 -29.64 -0.16 -15.95
C ASN A 3 -28.57 0.86 -15.52
N ASP A 4 -28.89 2.15 -15.62
CA ASP A 4 -27.97 3.24 -15.25
C ASP A 4 -27.80 3.32 -13.72
N VAL A 5 -28.89 3.11 -12.95
CA VAL A 5 -28.83 3.06 -11.48
C VAL A 5 -28.06 1.81 -11.00
N ALA A 6 -28.33 0.64 -11.57
CA ALA A 6 -27.61 -0.58 -11.21
C ALA A 6 -26.11 -0.49 -11.55
N GLU A 7 -25.77 0.10 -12.69
CA GLU A 7 -24.38 0.36 -13.07
C GLU A 7 -23.69 1.32 -12.10
N LYS A 8 -24.36 2.40 -11.67
CA LYS A 8 -23.82 3.33 -10.67
C LYS A 8 -23.60 2.66 -9.30
N VAL A 9 -24.51 1.79 -8.87
CA VAL A 9 -24.35 1.03 -7.61
C VAL A 9 -23.19 0.02 -7.70
N LEU A 10 -22.98 -0.61 -8.86
CA LEU A 10 -21.81 -1.47 -9.10
C LEU A 10 -20.51 -0.66 -9.10
N ARG A 11 -20.48 0.52 -9.72
CA ARG A 11 -19.31 1.41 -9.65
C ARG A 11 -19.03 1.86 -8.22
N LEU A 12 -20.07 2.15 -7.43
CA LEU A 12 -19.92 2.45 -6.01
C LEU A 12 -19.32 1.26 -5.27
N ARG A 13 -19.80 0.03 -5.52
CA ARG A 13 -19.26 -1.19 -4.94
C ARG A 13 -17.75 -1.30 -5.18
N ASP A 14 -17.33 -1.23 -6.44
CA ASP A 14 -15.93 -1.42 -6.83
C ASP A 14 -15.04 -0.31 -6.23
N ALA A 15 -15.57 0.92 -6.16
CA ALA A 15 -14.87 2.03 -5.53
C ALA A 15 -14.79 1.88 -3.99
N LEU A 16 -15.82 1.34 -3.34
CA LEU A 16 -15.81 1.05 -1.90
C LEU A 16 -14.87 -0.13 -1.57
N GLU A 17 -14.78 -1.16 -2.41
CA GLU A 17 -13.78 -2.22 -2.25
C GLU A 17 -12.35 -1.66 -2.33
N THR A 18 -12.12 -0.70 -3.23
CA THR A 18 -10.84 0.02 -3.33
C THR A 18 -10.54 0.83 -2.05
N VAL A 19 -11.53 1.56 -1.53
CA VAL A 19 -11.40 2.31 -0.26
C VAL A 19 -11.13 1.38 0.92
N GLU A 20 -11.78 0.23 0.95
CA GLU A 20 -11.62 -0.78 2.00
C GLU A 20 -10.22 -1.40 1.95
N SER A 21 -9.72 -1.69 0.75
CA SER A 21 -8.37 -2.19 0.50
C SER A 21 -7.32 -1.21 1.03
N ILE A 22 -7.43 0.07 0.66
CA ILE A 22 -6.52 1.13 1.13
C ILE A 22 -6.57 1.26 2.66
N ASN A 23 -7.76 1.25 3.26
CA ASN A 23 -7.88 1.36 4.71
C ASN A 23 -7.29 0.15 5.44
N ASN A 24 -7.47 -1.07 4.92
CA ASN A 24 -6.88 -2.27 5.49
C ASN A 24 -5.35 -2.23 5.41
N GLN A 25 -4.80 -1.78 4.30
CA GLN A 25 -3.36 -1.55 4.15
C GLN A 25 -2.85 -0.52 5.16
N LEU A 26 -3.56 0.61 5.35
CA LEU A 26 -3.20 1.63 6.33
C LEU A 26 -3.25 1.10 7.78
N ASP A 27 -4.23 0.27 8.12
CA ASP A 27 -4.34 -0.36 9.43
C ASP A 27 -3.20 -1.37 9.67
N GLU A 28 -2.83 -2.11 8.63
CA GLU A 28 -1.74 -3.08 8.71
C GLU A 28 -0.37 -2.38 8.74
N LEU A 29 -0.20 -1.26 8.05
CA LEU A 29 1.02 -0.46 8.03
C LEU A 29 1.44 -0.03 9.44
N ARG A 30 0.48 0.35 10.29
CA ARG A 30 0.74 0.64 11.70
C ARG A 30 1.32 -0.56 12.44
N LYS A 31 0.80 -1.77 12.19
CA LYS A 31 1.29 -3.01 12.82
C LYS A 31 2.68 -3.37 12.30
N ILE A 32 2.89 -3.24 10.99
CA ILE A 32 4.18 -3.46 10.34
C ILE A 32 5.22 -2.53 10.95
N PHE A 33 4.92 -1.23 11.10
CA PHE A 33 5.83 -0.26 11.70
C PHE A 33 6.28 -0.68 13.11
N ILE A 34 5.34 -1.10 13.97
CA ILE A 34 5.67 -1.55 15.33
C ILE A 34 6.57 -2.80 15.30
N VAL A 35 6.26 -3.77 14.44
CA VAL A 35 7.06 -5.00 14.31
C VAL A 35 8.46 -4.68 13.80
N VAL A 36 8.58 -3.90 12.72
CA VAL A 36 9.86 -3.51 12.14
C VAL A 36 10.70 -2.71 13.14
N LEU A 37 10.09 -1.76 13.86
CA LEU A 37 10.78 -1.00 14.89
C LEU A 37 11.29 -1.92 16.02
N THR A 38 10.47 -2.86 16.47
CA THR A 38 10.85 -3.81 17.53
C THR A 38 12.00 -4.71 17.07
N VAL A 39 11.91 -5.24 15.85
CA VAL A 39 12.97 -6.06 15.25
C VAL A 39 14.25 -5.23 15.10
N ALA A 40 14.17 -3.99 14.61
CA ALA A 40 15.32 -3.11 14.44
C ALA A 40 15.99 -2.79 15.78
N VAL A 41 15.23 -2.46 16.83
CA VAL A 41 15.76 -2.17 18.16
C VAL A 41 16.42 -3.42 18.78
N ALA A 42 15.75 -4.57 18.73
CA ALA A 42 16.30 -5.83 19.23
C ALA A 42 17.59 -6.20 18.49
N THR A 43 17.60 -5.99 17.18
CA THR A 43 18.74 -6.24 16.31
C THR A 43 19.91 -5.32 16.61
N LEU A 44 19.69 -4.00 16.74
CA LEU A 44 20.74 -3.04 17.08
C LEU A 44 21.31 -3.33 18.48
N GLY A 45 20.46 -3.76 19.43
CA GLY A 45 20.89 -4.25 20.74
C GLY A 45 21.82 -5.45 20.63
N ILE A 46 21.40 -6.52 19.94
CA ILE A 46 22.21 -7.72 19.72
C ILE A 46 23.49 -7.38 18.96
N ALA A 47 23.40 -6.54 17.94
CA ALA A 47 24.53 -6.08 17.15
C ALA A 47 25.55 -5.33 18.03
N SER A 48 25.10 -4.41 18.89
CA SER A 48 26.00 -3.69 19.80
C SER A 48 26.72 -4.62 20.78
N ILE A 49 26.04 -5.64 21.30
CA ILE A 49 26.62 -6.64 22.22
C ILE A 49 27.63 -7.52 21.47
N LEU A 50 27.28 -8.02 20.28
CA LEU A 50 28.15 -8.86 19.46
C LEU A 50 29.36 -8.09 18.91
N TRP A 51 29.18 -6.83 18.52
CA TRP A 51 30.26 -5.94 18.08
C TRP A 51 31.27 -5.73 19.20
N TYR A 52 30.80 -5.50 20.43
CA TYR A 52 31.65 -5.36 21.60
C TYR A 52 32.41 -6.66 21.92
N MET A 53 31.77 -7.83 21.77
CA MET A 53 32.37 -9.13 22.03
C MET A 53 33.35 -9.60 20.93
N TRP A 54 33.10 -9.29 19.66
CA TRP A 54 33.88 -9.80 18.52
C TRP A 54 34.85 -8.80 17.91
N GLY A 55 34.64 -7.49 18.06
CA GLY A 55 35.58 -6.46 17.63
C GLY A 55 36.92 -6.50 18.38
N ILE A 56 36.94 -7.08 19.58
CA ILE A 56 38.15 -7.26 20.40
C ILE A 56 38.80 -8.64 20.15
N THR A 57 38.01 -9.65 19.76
CA THR A 57 38.42 -11.06 19.85
C THR A 57 38.59 -11.76 18.50
N TYR A 58 37.79 -11.43 17.47
CA TYR A 58 37.79 -12.12 16.17
C TYR A 58 37.50 -11.19 14.98
N PRO A 59 38.48 -10.39 14.53
CA PRO A 59 38.33 -9.48 13.39
C PRO A 59 38.06 -10.19 12.05
N GLN A 60 38.31 -11.49 11.98
CA GLN A 60 38.09 -12.34 10.80
C GLN A 60 36.61 -12.53 10.46
N LEU A 61 35.71 -12.28 11.42
CA LEU A 61 34.26 -12.43 11.25
C LEU A 61 33.58 -11.13 10.77
N TYR A 62 34.37 -10.08 10.47
CA TYR A 62 33.86 -8.80 10.00
C TYR A 62 33.01 -8.95 8.73
N ASP A 63 33.40 -9.81 7.80
CA ASP A 63 32.65 -10.03 6.54
C ASP A 63 31.31 -10.76 6.76
N MET A 64 31.14 -11.50 7.87
CA MET A 64 29.83 -12.08 8.21
C MET A 64 28.80 -10.99 8.59
N TRP A 65 29.24 -9.79 8.99
CA TRP A 65 28.34 -8.66 9.25
C TRP A 65 27.60 -8.20 8.00
N LEU A 66 28.22 -8.27 6.81
CA LEU A 66 27.55 -7.91 5.56
C LEU A 66 26.33 -8.79 5.30
N ILE A 67 26.44 -10.10 5.54
CA ILE A 67 25.33 -11.05 5.37
C ILE A 67 24.23 -10.78 6.40
N VAL A 68 24.60 -10.58 7.66
CA VAL A 68 23.65 -10.32 8.75
C VAL A 68 22.91 -9.00 8.53
N ILE A 69 23.61 -7.91 8.21
CA ILE A 69 23.02 -6.60 7.90
C ILE A 69 22.09 -6.71 6.69
N THR A 70 22.50 -7.41 5.64
CA THR A 70 21.66 -7.62 4.45
C THR A 70 20.38 -8.38 4.82
N ALA A 71 20.48 -9.46 5.60
CA ALA A 71 19.32 -10.22 6.05
C ALA A 71 18.37 -9.38 6.93
N LEU A 72 18.94 -8.51 7.77
CA LEU A 72 18.20 -7.62 8.68
C LEU A 72 17.50 -6.46 7.97
N ILE A 73 18.00 -6.02 6.81
CA ILE A 73 17.32 -5.04 5.96
C ILE A 73 16.28 -5.74 5.09
N PHE A 74 16.62 -6.91 4.52
CA PHE A 74 15.77 -7.65 3.60
C PHE A 74 14.52 -8.24 4.28
N PHE A 75 14.66 -8.78 5.51
CA PHE A 75 13.56 -9.41 6.21
C PHE A 75 12.39 -8.43 6.50
N PRO A 76 12.60 -7.24 7.09
CA PRO A 76 11.57 -6.23 7.26
C PRO A 76 10.90 -5.80 5.96
N LEU A 77 11.68 -5.64 4.88
CA LEU A 77 11.18 -5.22 3.57
C LEU A 77 10.23 -6.27 2.98
N VAL A 78 10.65 -7.53 2.93
CA VAL A 78 9.82 -8.63 2.42
C VAL A 78 8.61 -8.87 3.32
N TYR A 79 8.79 -8.77 4.65
CA TYR A 79 7.70 -8.88 5.60
C TYR A 79 6.65 -7.78 5.38
N ALA A 80 7.07 -6.52 5.22
CA ALA A 80 6.19 -5.39 4.97
C ALA A 80 5.44 -5.54 3.64
N ALA A 81 6.16 -5.81 2.55
CA ALA A 81 5.57 -5.96 1.22
C ALA A 81 4.51 -7.06 1.17
N ARG A 82 4.83 -8.27 1.68
CA ARG A 82 3.86 -9.39 1.70
C ARG A 82 2.64 -9.11 2.56
N ARG A 83 2.79 -8.33 3.63
CA ARG A 83 1.72 -8.04 4.58
C ARG A 83 0.78 -6.98 4.02
N LEU A 84 1.32 -5.96 3.35
CA LEU A 84 0.55 -4.95 2.61
C LEU A 84 -0.21 -5.57 1.44
N ASP A 85 0.42 -6.47 0.69
CA ASP A 85 -0.21 -7.18 -0.43
C ASP A 85 -1.40 -8.04 0.07
N LYS A 86 -1.20 -8.80 1.16
CA LYS A 86 -2.29 -9.53 1.80
C LYS A 86 -3.40 -8.64 2.36
N ALA A 87 -3.07 -7.44 2.86
CA ALA A 87 -4.05 -6.49 3.36
C ALA A 87 -4.84 -5.81 2.24
N ALA A 88 -4.29 -5.79 1.03
CA ALA A 88 -4.97 -5.27 -0.16
C ALA A 88 -6.13 -6.16 -0.62
N GLU A 89 -6.08 -7.47 -0.32
CA GLU A 89 -7.12 -8.42 -0.71
C GLU A 89 -8.41 -8.21 0.10
N VAL A 90 -9.36 -7.49 -0.49
CA VAL A 90 -10.75 -7.39 0.01
C VAL A 90 -11.59 -8.42 -0.72
N LYS A 91 -11.71 -9.63 -0.16
CA LYS A 91 -12.61 -10.66 -0.72
C LYS A 91 -13.97 -10.60 -0.04
N GLY A 92 -15.00 -10.20 -0.80
CA GLY A 92 -16.37 -10.61 -0.54
C GLY A 92 -17.22 -9.69 0.36
N PHE A 93 -16.80 -8.45 0.62
CA PHE A 93 -17.59 -7.52 1.45
C PHE A 93 -18.91 -7.09 0.80
N TYR A 94 -18.97 -7.05 -0.53
CA TYR A 94 -20.14 -6.60 -1.29
C TYR A 94 -20.55 -7.55 -2.42
N GLN A 95 -20.18 -8.83 -2.31
CA GLN A 95 -20.35 -9.83 -3.37
C GLN A 95 -21.81 -10.11 -3.70
N ASP A 96 -22.68 -9.99 -2.68
CA ASP A 96 -24.12 -10.16 -2.70
C ASP A 96 -24.89 -9.00 -3.34
N TRP A 97 -24.23 -7.87 -3.63
CA TRP A 97 -24.86 -6.73 -4.30
C TRP A 97 -25.28 -7.08 -5.73
N GLY A 98 -24.50 -7.90 -6.43
CA GLY A 98 -24.83 -8.32 -7.79
C GLY A 98 -26.12 -9.15 -7.87
N GLU A 99 -26.45 -9.91 -6.83
CA GLU A 99 -27.69 -10.67 -6.76
C GLU A 99 -28.86 -9.79 -6.35
N LYS A 100 -28.68 -8.94 -5.32
CA LYS A 100 -29.69 -7.97 -4.88
C LYS A 100 -30.10 -7.00 -5.99
N LEU A 101 -29.17 -6.56 -6.83
CA LEU A 101 -29.46 -5.68 -7.97
C LEU A 101 -30.39 -6.31 -9.02
N LYS A 102 -30.50 -7.65 -9.08
CA LYS A 102 -31.45 -8.33 -9.99
C LYS A 102 -32.90 -8.16 -9.55
N GLU A 103 -33.14 -7.84 -8.29
CA GLU A 103 -34.48 -7.57 -7.74
C GLU A 103 -35.00 -6.17 -8.15
N GLY A 104 -34.16 -5.36 -8.82
CA GLY A 104 -34.54 -4.04 -9.32
C GLY A 104 -34.57 -2.98 -8.22
N PRO A 105 -35.53 -2.03 -8.23
CA PRO A 105 -35.61 -0.93 -7.26
C PRO A 105 -35.59 -1.34 -5.77
N PRO A 106 -36.31 -2.39 -5.32
CA PRO A 106 -36.26 -2.79 -3.91
C PRO A 106 -34.89 -3.33 -3.50
N GLY A 107 -34.20 -4.03 -4.39
CA GLY A 107 -32.85 -4.53 -4.14
C GLY A 107 -31.81 -3.41 -4.05
N VAL A 108 -31.94 -2.37 -4.90
CA VAL A 108 -31.12 -1.15 -4.79
C VAL A 108 -31.36 -0.48 -3.44
N LEU A 109 -32.63 -0.31 -3.03
CA LEU A 109 -32.95 0.33 -1.75
C LEU A 109 -32.39 -0.46 -0.57
N ALA A 110 -32.50 -1.79 -0.58
CA ALA A 110 -31.98 -2.67 0.46
C ALA A 110 -30.45 -2.56 0.61
N ILE A 111 -29.71 -2.43 -0.50
CA ILE A 111 -28.26 -2.16 -0.48
C ILE A 111 -28.00 -0.81 0.21
N LEU A 112 -28.71 0.25 -0.22
CA LEU A 112 -28.52 1.61 0.28
C LEU A 112 -28.91 1.80 1.74
N GLU A 113 -29.88 1.04 2.24
CA GLU A 113 -30.25 1.02 3.66
C GLU A 113 -29.27 0.22 4.52
N SER A 114 -28.61 -0.79 3.95
CA SER A 114 -27.59 -1.57 4.67
C SER A 114 -26.27 -0.83 4.86
N LEU A 115 -26.04 0.25 4.12
CA LEU A 115 -24.84 1.08 4.22
C LEU A 115 -24.95 2.07 5.39
N ASP A 116 -24.00 1.97 6.32
CA ASP A 116 -23.75 3.03 7.28
C ASP A 116 -23.01 4.18 6.56
N TRP A 117 -23.77 5.18 6.14
CA TRP A 117 -23.28 6.32 5.36
C TRP A 117 -22.19 7.12 6.09
N ASP A 118 -22.33 7.29 7.41
CA ASP A 118 -21.36 8.05 8.21
C ASP A 118 -20.04 7.27 8.32
N TYR A 119 -20.12 5.95 8.48
CA TYR A 119 -18.94 5.08 8.47
C TYR A 119 -18.24 5.04 7.11
N VAL A 120 -19.01 4.97 6.02
CA VAL A 120 -18.48 4.99 4.64
C VAL A 120 -17.78 6.32 4.34
N GLU A 121 -18.40 7.44 4.68
CA GLU A 121 -17.82 8.78 4.46
C GLU A 121 -16.50 8.94 5.23
N TYR A 122 -16.44 8.46 6.47
CA TYR A 122 -15.21 8.43 7.25
C TYR A 122 -14.10 7.60 6.57
N ARG A 123 -14.40 6.37 6.13
CA ARG A 123 -13.44 5.47 5.46
C ARG A 123 -12.94 6.05 4.15
N VAL A 124 -13.82 6.67 3.35
CA VAL A 124 -13.47 7.33 2.09
C VAL A 124 -12.55 8.53 2.34
N ASN A 125 -12.90 9.39 3.30
CA ASN A 125 -12.09 10.56 3.63
C ASN A 125 -10.71 10.16 4.18
N ARG A 126 -10.67 9.13 5.03
CA ARG A 126 -9.41 8.54 5.51
C ARG A 126 -8.55 8.00 4.38
N ALA A 127 -9.12 7.22 3.46
CA ALA A 127 -8.42 6.69 2.30
C ALA A 127 -7.88 7.83 1.42
N LYS A 128 -8.68 8.84 1.09
CA LYS A 128 -8.23 10.02 0.32
C LYS A 128 -7.04 10.73 0.94
N THR A 129 -7.12 10.97 2.25
CA THR A 129 -6.12 11.75 2.98
C THR A 129 -4.81 10.98 3.15
N LEU A 130 -4.89 9.67 3.39
CA LEU A 130 -3.74 8.83 3.73
C LEU A 130 -3.20 8.02 2.55
N TYR A 131 -3.92 7.91 1.43
CA TYR A 131 -3.44 7.22 0.23
C TYR A 131 -2.10 7.76 -0.30
N PRO A 132 -1.83 9.08 -0.34
CA PRO A 132 -0.51 9.58 -0.72
C PRO A 132 0.61 9.10 0.19
N ILE A 133 0.35 8.95 1.50
CA ILE A 133 1.32 8.43 2.47
C ILE A 133 1.56 6.94 2.21
N LEU A 134 0.48 6.18 1.99
CA LEU A 134 0.57 4.76 1.65
C LEU A 134 1.39 4.56 0.37
N LEU A 135 1.14 5.35 -0.67
CA LEU A 135 1.88 5.34 -1.92
C LEU A 135 3.39 5.55 -1.69
N ILE A 136 3.75 6.59 -0.94
CA ILE A 136 5.17 6.88 -0.64
C ILE A 136 5.84 5.69 0.05
N ILE A 137 5.13 5.04 0.98
CA ILE A 137 5.67 3.91 1.72
C ILE A 137 5.81 2.67 0.83
N ASP A 138 4.80 2.37 0.01
CA ASP A 138 4.84 1.24 -0.91
C ASP A 138 5.96 1.40 -1.95
N GLU A 139 6.07 2.59 -2.55
CA GLU A 139 7.12 2.92 -3.51
C GLU A 139 8.51 2.85 -2.85
N ALA A 140 8.65 3.38 -1.62
CA ALA A 140 9.89 3.32 -0.86
C ALA A 140 10.31 1.88 -0.52
N LEU A 141 9.35 0.98 -0.27
CA LEU A 141 9.63 -0.45 -0.06
C LEU A 141 10.21 -1.08 -1.34
N TRP A 142 9.62 -0.81 -2.49
CA TRP A 142 10.11 -1.31 -3.78
C TRP A 142 11.48 -0.75 -4.16
N ILE A 143 11.69 0.55 -3.95
CA ILE A 143 12.98 1.20 -4.16
C ILE A 143 14.04 0.57 -3.24
N ALA A 144 13.72 0.40 -1.96
CA ALA A 144 14.63 -0.22 -1.00
C ALA A 144 14.95 -1.68 -1.40
N PHE A 145 13.97 -2.42 -1.91
CA PHE A 145 14.18 -3.77 -2.43
C PHE A 145 15.10 -3.77 -3.67
N LEU A 146 14.89 -2.86 -4.63
CA LEU A 146 15.75 -2.71 -5.80
C LEU A 146 17.18 -2.34 -5.41
N LEU A 147 17.35 -1.44 -4.44
CA LEU A 147 18.67 -1.01 -3.98
C LEU A 147 19.51 -2.15 -3.38
N ILE A 148 18.89 -3.18 -2.79
CA ILE A 148 19.60 -4.38 -2.31
C ILE A 148 20.31 -5.11 -3.45
N PHE A 149 19.79 -5.07 -4.67
CA PHE A 149 20.43 -5.70 -5.83
C PHE A 149 21.34 -4.73 -6.60
N VAL A 150 20.92 -3.47 -6.72
CA VAL A 150 21.66 -2.45 -7.48
C VAL A 150 22.94 -2.04 -6.75
N MET A 151 22.92 -1.91 -5.42
CA MET A 151 24.07 -1.43 -4.65
C MET A 151 25.28 -2.39 -4.70
N PRO A 152 25.12 -3.73 -4.54
CA PRO A 152 26.24 -4.67 -4.71
C PRO A 152 26.70 -4.75 -6.16
N ALA A 153 25.78 -4.78 -7.13
CA ALA A 153 26.13 -4.81 -8.54
C ALA A 153 26.94 -3.57 -8.94
N TYR A 154 26.54 -2.39 -8.44
CA TYR A 154 27.27 -1.15 -8.61
C TYR A 154 28.65 -1.20 -7.94
N ALA A 155 28.74 -1.62 -6.67
CA ALA A 155 30.01 -1.72 -5.97
C ALA A 155 31.00 -2.66 -6.69
N ILE A 156 30.52 -3.78 -7.23
CA ILE A 156 31.31 -4.72 -8.04
C ILE A 156 31.79 -4.05 -9.33
N LEU A 157 30.87 -3.42 -10.08
CA LEU A 157 31.21 -2.80 -11.37
C LEU A 157 32.18 -1.63 -11.21
N ASN A 158 31.97 -0.78 -10.19
CA ASN A 158 32.79 0.38 -9.92
C ASN A 158 34.16 -0.02 -9.33
N GLY A 159 34.18 -1.04 -8.46
CA GLY A 159 35.42 -1.65 -7.99
C GLY A 159 36.25 -2.23 -9.13
N PHE A 160 35.60 -2.81 -10.15
CA PHE A 160 36.26 -3.35 -11.33
C PHE A 160 36.78 -2.27 -12.30
N LEU A 161 36.01 -1.20 -12.52
CA LEU A 161 36.30 -0.21 -13.55
C LEU A 161 37.10 1.00 -13.06
N PHE A 162 36.89 1.44 -11.81
CA PHE A 162 37.39 2.73 -11.32
C PHE A 162 38.10 2.66 -9.96
N ASN A 163 38.01 1.51 -9.27
CA ASN A 163 38.67 1.24 -7.99
C ASN A 163 38.32 2.27 -6.87
N THR A 164 37.20 2.97 -7.02
CA THR A 164 36.66 3.95 -6.07
C THR A 164 35.14 3.89 -6.06
N ILE A 165 34.53 4.20 -4.91
CA ILE A 165 33.09 4.35 -4.76
C ILE A 165 32.77 5.84 -4.89
N ASP A 166 32.19 6.24 -6.03
CA ASP A 166 31.85 7.63 -6.30
C ASP A 166 30.41 7.92 -5.86
N THR A 167 30.26 8.55 -4.69
CA THR A 167 28.97 8.85 -4.02
C THR A 167 27.91 9.53 -4.92
N PRO A 168 28.26 10.46 -5.84
CA PRO A 168 27.28 11.11 -6.72
C PRO A 168 26.56 10.13 -7.66
N ALA A 169 27.26 9.11 -8.14
CA ALA A 169 26.68 8.11 -9.04
C ALA A 169 25.76 7.12 -8.30
N LEU A 170 26.00 6.89 -7.00
CA LEU A 170 25.11 6.15 -6.11
C LEU A 170 23.79 6.89 -5.85
N VAL A 171 23.85 8.22 -5.68
CA VAL A 171 22.63 9.04 -5.57
C VAL A 171 21.87 9.05 -6.91
N GLY A 172 22.57 9.16 -8.04
CA GLY A 172 21.97 9.10 -9.37
C GLY A 172 21.23 7.80 -9.66
N SER A 173 21.76 6.65 -9.22
CA SER A 173 21.09 5.34 -9.42
C SER A 173 19.84 5.19 -8.55
N VAL A 174 19.84 5.72 -7.32
CA VAL A 174 18.63 5.80 -6.47
C VAL A 174 17.56 6.63 -7.15
N VAL A 175 17.91 7.83 -7.63
CA VAL A 175 16.97 8.74 -8.33
C VAL A 175 16.41 8.08 -9.59
N LEU A 176 17.25 7.38 -10.36
CA LEU A 176 16.82 6.65 -11.55
C LEU A 176 15.87 5.50 -11.20
N ALA A 177 16.17 4.72 -10.16
CA ALA A 177 15.30 3.63 -9.68
C ALA A 177 13.93 4.16 -9.24
N VAL A 178 13.92 5.27 -8.48
CA VAL A 178 12.68 5.97 -8.07
C VAL A 178 11.89 6.43 -9.30
N THR A 179 12.57 7.01 -10.28
CA THR A 179 11.93 7.52 -11.49
C THR A 179 11.31 6.41 -12.33
N ILE A 180 12.00 5.28 -12.48
CA ILE A 180 11.50 4.12 -13.23
C ILE A 180 10.32 3.48 -12.50
N ALA A 181 10.42 3.28 -11.18
CA ALA A 181 9.35 2.69 -10.39
C ALA A 181 8.07 3.55 -10.47
N LEU A 182 8.19 4.87 -10.27
CA LEU A 182 7.07 5.81 -10.41
C LEU A 182 6.51 5.85 -11.83
N ALA A 183 7.35 5.75 -12.86
CA ALA A 183 6.89 5.75 -14.24
C ALA A 183 6.08 4.49 -14.58
N ILE A 184 6.41 3.35 -13.98
CA ILE A 184 5.69 2.09 -14.16
C ILE A 184 4.34 2.14 -13.42
N THR A 185 4.32 2.64 -12.19
CA THR A 185 3.11 2.65 -11.33
C THR A 185 2.18 3.84 -11.62
N TRP A 186 2.64 4.88 -12.34
CA TRP A 186 1.90 6.12 -12.57
C TRP A 186 0.46 5.92 -13.07
N GLY A 187 0.24 4.97 -13.99
CA GLY A 187 -1.09 4.68 -14.54
C GLY A 187 -2.07 4.23 -13.46
N GLU A 188 -1.67 3.23 -12.67
CA GLU A 188 -2.48 2.67 -11.57
C GLU A 188 -2.73 3.72 -10.47
N VAL A 189 -1.73 4.54 -10.17
CA VAL A 189 -1.85 5.63 -9.19
C VAL A 189 -2.88 6.67 -9.62
N VAL A 190 -2.80 7.10 -10.88
CA VAL A 190 -3.73 8.09 -11.44
C VAL A 190 -5.15 7.54 -11.48
N ASP A 191 -5.34 6.27 -11.86
CA ASP A 191 -6.67 5.66 -11.93
C ASP A 191 -7.28 5.42 -10.54
N THR A 192 -6.47 5.05 -9.55
CA THR A 192 -6.89 4.96 -8.15
C THR A 192 -7.26 6.33 -7.60
N PHE A 193 -6.46 7.36 -7.90
CA PHE A 193 -6.75 8.73 -7.49
C PHE A 193 -8.06 9.26 -8.10
N LYS A 194 -8.29 9.02 -9.40
CA LYS A 194 -9.56 9.35 -10.06
C LYS A 194 -10.74 8.63 -9.41
N THR A 195 -10.61 7.33 -9.13
CA THR A 195 -11.63 6.53 -8.46
C THR A 195 -11.98 7.14 -7.09
N LEU A 196 -10.97 7.43 -6.27
CA LEU A 196 -11.16 8.11 -4.99
C LEU A 196 -11.83 9.47 -5.15
N TRP A 197 -11.40 10.32 -6.08
CA TRP A 197 -11.99 11.66 -6.23
C TRP A 197 -13.43 11.64 -6.76
N SER A 198 -13.74 10.70 -7.67
CA SER A 198 -15.09 10.52 -8.21
C SER A 198 -16.10 9.96 -7.20
N LEU A 199 -15.63 9.31 -6.12
CA LEU A 199 -16.49 8.77 -5.06
C LEU A 199 -17.38 9.82 -4.40
N ASP A 200 -16.95 11.08 -4.26
CA ASP A 200 -17.81 12.11 -3.64
C ASP A 200 -19.04 12.38 -4.52
N SER A 201 -18.83 12.47 -5.83
CA SER A 201 -19.92 12.63 -6.81
C SER A 201 -20.83 11.41 -6.83
N LEU A 202 -20.26 10.21 -6.82
CA LEU A 202 -21.02 8.96 -6.82
C LEU A 202 -21.84 8.78 -5.55
N LEU A 203 -21.26 9.05 -4.37
CA LEU A 203 -21.97 9.01 -3.09
C LEU A 203 -23.10 10.03 -3.05
N TRP A 204 -22.87 11.25 -3.56
CA TRP A 204 -23.91 12.28 -3.62
C TRP A 204 -25.07 11.88 -4.55
N GLU A 205 -24.77 11.39 -5.76
CA GLU A 205 -25.79 10.93 -6.71
C GLU A 205 -26.62 9.77 -6.16
N ILE A 206 -25.96 8.82 -5.48
CA ILE A 206 -26.62 7.65 -4.92
C ILE A 206 -27.46 8.02 -3.68
N ARG A 207 -26.98 8.95 -2.85
CA ARG A 207 -27.76 9.48 -1.72
C ARG A 207 -29.00 10.25 -2.19
N TRP A 208 -28.88 11.00 -3.29
CA TRP A 208 -30.03 11.63 -3.94
C TRP A 208 -31.02 10.59 -4.47
N LEU A 209 -30.54 9.55 -5.18
CA LEU A 209 -31.36 8.44 -5.67
C LEU A 209 -32.08 7.72 -4.52
N TYR A 210 -31.40 7.45 -3.40
CA TYR A 210 -31.99 6.86 -2.20
C TYR A 210 -33.18 7.69 -1.70
N HIS A 211 -33.01 9.00 -1.58
CA HIS A 211 -34.09 9.89 -1.15
C HIS A 211 -35.25 9.95 -2.13
N GLU A 212 -34.98 9.87 -3.44
CA GLU A 212 -36.03 9.87 -4.46
C GLU A 212 -36.83 8.56 -4.46
N TYR A 213 -36.16 7.41 -4.38
CA TYR A 213 -36.83 6.11 -4.30
C TYR A 213 -37.63 5.94 -3.01
N ARG A 214 -37.14 6.46 -1.88
CA ARG A 214 -37.86 6.41 -0.61
C ARG A 214 -39.15 7.24 -0.62
N LYS A 215 -39.17 8.38 -1.31
CA LYS A 215 -40.38 9.20 -1.49
C LYS A 215 -41.43 8.52 -2.36
N LEU A 216 -41.03 7.66 -3.30
CA LEU A 216 -41.94 6.94 -4.19
C LEU A 216 -42.61 5.72 -3.53
N GLN A 217 -42.12 5.28 -2.36
CA GLN A 217 -42.71 4.18 -1.58
C GLN A 217 -43.71 4.64 -0.50
N THR A 218 -43.75 5.94 -0.19
CA THR A 218 -44.73 6.58 0.72
C THR A 218 -45.85 7.25 -0.05
#